data_AF-A0A2S9TKX9-F1
#
_entry.id   AF-A0A2S9TKX9-F1
#
_cell.length_a   1.000
_cell.length_b   1.000
_cell.length_c   1.000
_cell.angle_alpha   90.00
_cell.angle_beta   90.00
_cell.angle_gamma   90.00
#
_symmetry.space_group_name_H-M   'P 1'
#
loop_
_entity.id
_entity.type
_entity.pdbx_description
1 polymer ?
#
loop_
_entity_poly.entity_id
_entity_poly.type
_entity_poly.pdbx_seq_one_letter_code
_entity_poly.pdbx_strand_id
1 'polypeptide(L)'
;MDFEDFNTISNIEGEIKGFSKLIEWNEFEKTVKIELDKYINTFKGIYISLMHNDLSLLEINTKMENCIGTFDDNIEMMFTTDNNQEIEKDKVFVKLLIFGI
;
A
#
# COMPACT_ATOMS: atom_id res chain seq x y z
N MET A 1 4.08 -10.67 -8.39
CA MET A 1 5.16 -9.82 -7.88
C MET A 1 6.44 -10.43 -8.40
N ASP A 2 7.17 -9.67 -9.20
CA ASP A 2 8.50 -10.10 -9.63
C ASP A 2 9.52 -9.58 -8.62
N PHE A 3 10.50 -10.42 -8.28
CA PHE A 3 11.51 -10.09 -7.27
C PHE A 3 12.34 -8.84 -7.65
N GLU A 4 12.48 -8.59 -8.96
CA GLU A 4 13.18 -7.43 -9.50
C GLU A 4 12.47 -6.12 -9.14
N ASP A 5 11.13 -6.08 -9.18
CA ASP A 5 10.36 -4.90 -8.82
C ASP A 5 10.50 -4.57 -7.32
N PHE A 6 10.54 -5.60 -6.46
CA PHE A 6 10.77 -5.41 -5.03
C PHE A 6 12.18 -4.88 -4.76
N ASN A 7 13.18 -5.41 -5.47
CA ASN A 7 14.57 -4.95 -5.37
C ASN A 7 14.72 -3.47 -5.74
N THR A 8 13.95 -2.97 -6.71
CA THR A 8 13.99 -1.55 -7.10
C THR A 8 13.59 -0.65 -5.93
N ILE A 9 12.52 -0.98 -5.21
CA ILE A 9 12.03 -0.17 -4.10
C ILE A 9 12.86 -0.39 -2.83
N SER A 10 13.32 -1.61 -2.55
CA SER A 10 14.10 -1.91 -1.35
C SER A 10 15.50 -1.28 -1.36
N ASN A 11 16.03 -0.92 -2.53
CA ASN A 11 17.34 -0.27 -2.68
C ASN A 11 17.28 1.26 -2.56
N ILE A 12 16.09 1.84 -2.35
CA ILE A 12 15.95 3.28 -2.10
C ILE A 12 16.68 3.62 -0.78
N GLU A 13 17.70 4.48 -0.88
CA GLU A 13 18.45 4.95 0.28
C GLU A 13 17.59 5.83 1.20
N GLY A 14 17.66 5.59 2.51
CA GLY A 14 17.00 6.37 3.56
C GLY A 14 16.41 5.50 4.66
N GLU A 15 15.59 6.09 5.53
CA GLU A 15 14.89 5.31 6.56
C GLU A 15 13.70 4.55 5.96
N ILE A 16 13.42 3.36 6.49
CA ILE A 16 12.23 2.56 6.16
C ILE A 16 11.26 2.58 7.35
N LYS A 17 10.00 2.94 7.10
CA LYS A 17 8.92 2.85 8.09
C LYS A 17 7.88 1.82 7.66
N GLY A 18 7.37 1.06 8.63
CA GLY A 18 6.38 0.03 8.39
C GLY A 18 5.10 0.24 9.20
N PHE A 19 3.98 -0.10 8.57
CA PHE A 19 2.66 -0.11 9.18
C PHE A 19 1.92 -1.38 8.75
N SER A 20 1.21 -2.01 9.68
CA SER A 20 0.34 -3.14 9.35
C SER A 20 -0.90 -3.14 10.21
N LYS A 21 -2.08 -3.29 9.61
CA LYS A 21 -3.35 -3.23 10.33
C LYS A 21 -4.47 -3.97 9.59
N LEU A 22 -5.32 -4.64 10.37
CA LEU A 22 -6.64 -5.10 9.91
C LEU A 22 -7.64 -3.93 10.00
N ILE A 23 -8.27 -3.59 8.89
CA ILE A 23 -9.21 -2.46 8.80
C ILE A 23 -10.44 -2.85 7.97
N GLU A 24 -11.51 -2.10 8.11
CA GLU A 24 -12.66 -2.19 7.22
C GLU A 24 -12.29 -1.71 5.80
N TRP A 25 -12.78 -2.39 4.77
CA TRP A 25 -12.48 -2.07 3.38
C TRP A 25 -12.91 -0.65 3.00
N ASN A 26 -14.03 -0.17 3.56
CA ASN A 26 -14.48 1.20 3.36
C ASN A 26 -13.53 2.25 3.98
N GLU A 27 -12.72 1.89 4.98
CA GLU A 27 -11.73 2.76 5.63
C GLU A 27 -10.34 2.73 4.97
N PHE A 28 -10.13 1.86 3.98
CA PHE A 28 -8.84 1.64 3.33
C PHE A 28 -8.15 2.94 2.89
N GLU A 29 -8.81 3.74 2.05
CA GLU A 29 -8.21 4.95 1.49
C GLU A 29 -7.84 5.96 2.57
N LYS A 30 -8.75 6.17 3.53
CA LYS A 30 -8.54 7.09 4.65
C LYS A 30 -7.36 6.64 5.50
N THR A 31 -7.26 5.35 5.80
CA THR A 31 -6.20 4.80 6.65
C THR A 31 -4.83 4.92 5.97
N VAL A 32 -4.74 4.51 4.70
CA VAL A 32 -3.50 4.59 3.93
C VAL A 32 -3.04 6.04 3.77
N LYS A 33 -3.96 6.97 3.45
CA LYS A 33 -3.65 8.41 3.36
C LYS A 33 -3.13 8.98 4.68
N ILE A 34 -3.78 8.70 5.80
CA ILE A 34 -3.33 9.18 7.12
C ILE A 34 -1.91 8.70 7.46
N GLU A 35 -1.56 7.46 7.10
CA GLU A 35 -0.22 6.94 7.35
C GLU A 35 0.83 7.55 6.41
N LEU A 36 0.51 7.76 5.14
CA LEU A 36 1.41 8.34 4.15
C LEU A 36 1.57 9.87 4.30
N ASP A 37 0.53 10.58 4.72
CA ASP A 37 0.54 12.03 4.95
C ASP A 37 1.62 12.46 5.96
N LYS A 38 1.99 11.57 6.88
CA LYS A 38 3.09 11.79 7.85
C LYS A 38 4.45 11.98 7.19
N TYR A 39 4.61 11.50 5.95
CA TYR A 39 5.87 11.42 5.21
C TYR A 39 5.78 12.01 3.80
N ILE A 40 4.64 12.61 3.43
CA ILE A 40 4.25 13.02 2.07
C ILE A 40 5.31 13.78 1.26
N ASN A 41 6.18 14.54 1.93
CA ASN A 41 7.20 15.38 1.30
C ASN A 41 8.61 14.77 1.34
N THR A 42 8.78 13.58 1.93
CA THR A 42 10.11 13.03 2.21
C THR A 42 10.32 11.65 1.62
N PHE A 43 9.29 10.81 1.55
CA PHE A 43 9.49 9.45 1.03
C PHE A 43 9.65 9.41 -0.49
N LYS A 44 10.39 8.41 -0.96
CA LYS A 44 10.68 8.19 -2.39
C LYS A 44 10.07 6.91 -2.94
N GLY A 45 9.64 6.01 -2.06
CA GLY A 45 8.91 4.82 -2.50
C GLY A 45 7.96 4.25 -1.47
N ILE A 46 6.97 3.52 -1.96
CA ILE A 46 5.96 2.86 -1.14
C ILE A 46 5.74 1.44 -1.63
N TYR A 47 5.66 0.50 -0.70
CA TYR A 47 5.14 -0.83 -0.91
C TYR A 47 3.82 -1.02 -0.16
N ILE A 48 2.78 -1.41 -0.88
CA ILE A 48 1.45 -1.71 -0.32
C ILE A 48 1.14 -3.18 -0.58
N SER A 49 0.80 -3.92 0.46
CA SER A 49 0.30 -5.29 0.37
C SER A 49 -1.07 -5.39 1.01
N LEU A 50 -2.02 -5.93 0.26
CA LEU A 50 -3.41 -6.05 0.65
C LEU A 50 -3.84 -7.51 0.68
N MET A 51 -4.09 -8.03 1.88
CA MET A 51 -4.71 -9.34 2.05
C MET A 51 -6.21 -9.14 2.26
N HIS A 52 -7.04 -9.85 1.50
CA HIS A 52 -8.49 -9.69 1.51
C HIS A 52 -9.20 -11.03 1.27
N ASN A 53 -10.52 -11.06 1.44
CA ASN A 53 -11.35 -12.20 1.07
C ASN A 53 -12.30 -11.81 -0.06
N ASP A 54 -12.04 -12.31 -1.26
CA ASP A 54 -12.99 -12.23 -2.40
C ASP A 54 -13.30 -10.81 -2.93
N LEU A 55 -12.38 -9.85 -2.76
CA LEU A 55 -12.44 -8.55 -3.44
C LEU A 55 -12.04 -8.70 -4.91
N SER A 56 -12.73 -7.98 -5.80
CA SER A 56 -12.37 -7.98 -7.20
C SER A 56 -11.13 -7.10 -7.46
N LEU A 57 -10.32 -7.50 -8.45
CA LEU A 57 -9.18 -6.69 -8.89
C LEU A 57 -9.59 -5.28 -9.33
N LEU A 58 -10.81 -5.13 -9.86
CA LEU A 58 -11.34 -3.82 -10.27
C LEU A 58 -11.57 -2.90 -9.06
N GLU A 59 -12.17 -3.40 -8.00
CA GLU A 59 -12.39 -2.63 -6.77
C GLU A 59 -11.07 -2.23 -6.12
N ILE A 60 -10.12 -3.16 -6.08
CA ILE A 60 -8.78 -2.93 -5.54
C ILE A 60 -8.07 -1.85 -6.35
N ASN A 61 -8.03 -1.96 -7.67
CA ASN A 61 -7.40 -0.98 -8.54
C ASN A 61 -8.03 0.41 -8.37
N THR A 62 -9.36 0.50 -8.34
CA THR A 62 -10.08 1.77 -8.15
C THR A 62 -9.67 2.47 -6.85
N LYS A 63 -9.61 1.72 -5.74
CA LYS A 63 -9.19 2.28 -4.44
C LYS A 63 -7.72 2.66 -4.41
N MET A 64 -6.87 1.85 -5.06
CA MET A 64 -5.45 2.15 -5.17
C MET A 64 -5.23 3.42 -5.97
N GLU A 65 -5.85 3.60 -7.13
CA GLU A 65 -5.76 4.84 -7.93
C GLU A 65 -6.19 6.07 -7.11
N ASN A 66 -7.26 5.97 -6.32
CA ASN A 66 -7.69 7.05 -5.42
C ASN A 66 -6.69 7.39 -4.31
N CYS A 67 -5.89 6.40 -3.87
CA CYS A 67 -4.78 6.61 -2.94
C CYS A 67 -3.58 7.23 -3.66
N ILE A 68 -3.26 6.79 -4.87
CA ILE A 68 -2.05 7.17 -5.60
C ILE A 68 -2.16 8.58 -6.18
N GLY A 69 -3.34 8.94 -6.70
CA GLY A 69 -3.58 10.25 -7.31
C GLY A 69 -3.42 11.45 -6.38
N THR A 70 -3.06 11.23 -5.12
CA THR A 70 -2.71 12.29 -4.15
C THR A 70 -1.20 12.50 -3.99
N PHE A 71 -0.35 11.72 -4.66
CA PHE A 71 1.11 11.71 -4.48
C PHE A 71 1.87 12.27 -5.70
N ASP A 72 3.12 12.68 -5.48
CA ASP A 72 4.04 13.16 -6.53
C ASP A 72 4.32 12.05 -7.56
N ASP A 73 4.36 12.40 -8.85
CA ASP A 73 4.64 11.48 -9.96
C ASP A 73 6.03 10.82 -9.88
N ASN A 74 6.94 11.33 -9.03
CA ASN A 74 8.29 10.81 -8.87
C ASN A 74 8.44 9.71 -7.80
N ILE A 75 7.33 9.24 -7.21
CA ILE A 75 7.35 8.19 -6.20
C ILE A 75 7.32 6.81 -6.87
N GLU A 76 8.27 5.96 -6.48
CA GLU A 76 8.25 4.54 -6.87
C GLU A 76 7.23 3.76 -6.04
N MET A 77 6.26 3.12 -6.70
CA MET A 77 5.21 2.39 -6.00
C MET A 77 5.11 0.94 -6.44
N MET A 78 4.96 0.06 -5.46
CA MET A 78 4.59 -1.32 -5.67
C MET A 78 3.33 -1.67 -4.89
N PHE A 79 2.44 -2.41 -5.55
CA PHE A 79 1.25 -2.98 -4.96
C PHE A 79 1.22 -4.49 -5.12
N THR A 80 0.82 -5.19 -4.07
CA THR A 80 0.48 -6.61 -4.13
C THR A 80 -0.81 -6.90 -3.41
N THR A 81 -1.44 -7.99 -3.82
CA THR A 81 -2.64 -8.47 -3.19
C THR A 81 -2.61 -9.98 -3.02
N ASP A 82 -3.24 -10.45 -1.95
CA ASP A 82 -3.36 -11.86 -1.61
C ASP A 82 -4.80 -12.17 -1.19
N ASN A 83 -5.37 -13.23 -1.77
CA ASN A 83 -6.72 -13.66 -1.46
C ASN A 83 -6.66 -14.72 -0.35
N ASN A 84 -7.09 -14.34 0.85
CA ASN A 84 -7.08 -15.18 2.03
C ASN A 84 -8.50 -15.31 2.61
N GLN A 85 -9.02 -16.54 2.58
CA GLN A 85 -10.35 -16.89 3.08
C GLN A 85 -10.49 -16.76 4.60
N GLU A 86 -9.39 -16.64 5.35
CA GLU A 86 -9.40 -16.43 6.80
C GLU A 86 -9.74 -14.98 7.18
N ILE A 87 -9.66 -14.03 6.23
CA ILE A 87 -10.06 -12.64 6.46
C ILE A 87 -11.58 -12.49 6.30
N GLU A 88 -12.21 -11.72 7.18
CA GLU A 88 -13.64 -11.37 7.07
C GLU A 88 -13.90 -10.57 5.78
N LYS A 89 -15.04 -10.79 5.12
CA LYS A 89 -15.32 -10.26 3.76
C LYS A 89 -15.31 -8.73 3.64
N ASP A 90 -15.66 -8.03 4.70
CA ASP A 90 -15.68 -6.56 4.78
C ASP A 90 -14.35 -5.96 5.21
N LYS A 91 -13.36 -6.80 5.56
CA LYS A 91 -12.06 -6.36 6.08
C LYS A 91 -10.93 -6.66 5.12
N VAL A 92 -9.87 -5.90 5.31
CA VAL A 92 -8.59 -6.10 4.64
C VAL A 92 -7.45 -5.97 5.64
N PHE A 93 -6.44 -6.80 5.50
CA PHE A 93 -5.19 -6.63 6.20
C PHE A 93 -4.21 -5.88 5.30
N VAL A 94 -3.89 -4.65 5.67
CA VAL A 94 -2.98 -3.79 4.92
C VAL A 94 -1.60 -3.86 5.56
N LYS A 95 -0.57 -4.05 4.74
CA LYS A 95 0.83 -3.79 5.09
C LYS A 95 1.33 -2.66 4.20
N LEU A 96 1.96 -1.67 4.82
CA LEU A 96 2.55 -0.52 4.17
C LEU A 96 4.02 -0.45 4.58
N LEU A 97 4.92 -0.34 3.62
CA LEU A 97 6.31 0.03 3.86
C LEU A 97 6.61 1.30 3.08
N ILE A 98 7.24 2.26 3.74
CA ILE A 98 7.58 3.57 3.21
C ILE A 98 9.10 3.67 3.20
N PHE A 99 9.68 3.99 2.05
CA PHE A 99 11.12 3.95 1.80
C PHE A 99 11.66 5.34 1.48
N GLY A 100 12.93 5.54 1.83
CA GLY A 100 13.66 6.75 1.45
C GLY A 100 13.17 8.01 2.17
N ILE A 101 12.62 7.86 3.38
CA ILE A 101 12.31 8.98 4.28
C ILE A 101 13.59 9.66 4.72
#